data_AF-A0AAU5PU41-F1
#
_entry.id   AF-A0AAU5PU41-F1
#
_cell.length_a   1.000
_cell.length_b   1.000
_cell.length_c   1.000
_cell.angle_alpha   90.00
_cell.angle_beta   90.00
_cell.angle_gamma   90.00
#
_symmetry.space_group_name_H-M   'P 1'
#
loop_
_entity.id
_entity.type
_entity.pdbx_description
1 polymer ?
#
loop_
_entity_poly.entity_id
_entity_poly.type
_entity_poly.pdbx_seq_one_letter_code
_entity_poly.pdbx_strand_id
1 'polypeptide(L)'
;MKKILFGAAAAAVVAAGTFGAVSANASAPAAAPAAVVRADAGNDNLQQSTHLTIEAATKAAQATLDAAEKENQRVSVAVVDRNGNTIVTLRGDGAGPQSYESAEKKAYTAVSWNAPTSVLAGRLAQAPNLKDIPGTLFLAGGAPVTAKGAPIAGIGVAGAPSGDLDEKFAQAGVAALGK
;
A
#
# COMPACT_ATOMS: atom_id res chain seq x y z
N MET A 1 -65.65 26.14 -22.80
CA MET A 1 -66.63 25.24 -22.13
C MET A 1 -66.09 24.89 -20.76
N LYS A 2 -66.92 25.07 -19.73
CA LYS A 2 -67.04 24.29 -18.47
C LYS A 2 -65.74 23.96 -17.68
N LYS A 3 -65.62 24.18 -16.36
CA LYS A 3 -66.46 24.81 -15.32
C LYS A 3 -65.70 24.55 -13.98
N ILE A 4 -65.42 25.61 -13.18
CA ILE A 4 -65.49 25.73 -11.68
C ILE A 4 -64.65 24.74 -10.81
N LEU A 5 -64.24 24.94 -9.55
CA LEU A 5 -64.67 25.68 -8.34
C LEU A 5 -63.40 25.93 -7.47
N PHE A 6 -63.15 27.14 -6.95
CA PHE A 6 -63.58 27.68 -5.64
C PHE A 6 -63.05 26.95 -4.40
N GLY A 7 -62.27 27.67 -3.60
CA GLY A 7 -61.88 27.31 -2.24
C GLY A 7 -61.23 28.50 -1.54
N ALA A 8 -62.06 29.42 -1.04
CA ALA A 8 -61.67 30.58 -0.24
C ALA A 8 -61.33 30.17 1.20
N ALA A 9 -60.39 30.86 1.85
CA ALA A 9 -60.55 31.30 3.24
C ALA A 9 -59.47 32.30 3.69
N ALA A 10 -59.96 33.49 4.03
CA ALA A 10 -59.55 34.35 5.15
C ALA A 10 -58.10 34.89 5.20
N ALA A 11 -57.98 36.14 4.73
CA ALA A 11 -57.04 37.10 5.27
C ALA A 11 -57.45 37.47 6.71
N ALA A 12 -56.59 37.20 7.68
CA ALA A 12 -56.62 37.79 9.01
C ALA A 12 -55.44 38.74 9.14
N VAL A 13 -55.74 40.05 9.11
CA VAL A 13 -54.81 41.11 9.50
C VAL A 13 -54.57 40.98 10.99
N VAL A 14 -53.32 40.70 11.39
CA VAL A 14 -52.88 40.85 12.78
C VAL A 14 -51.66 41.77 12.80
N ALA A 15 -51.78 42.77 13.66
CA ALA A 15 -50.95 43.95 13.81
C ALA A 15 -49.45 43.65 13.93
N ALA A 16 -48.65 44.56 13.36
CA ALA A 16 -47.25 44.72 13.67
C ALA A 16 -47.08 45.08 15.16
N GLY A 17 -46.81 44.08 15.98
CA GLY A 17 -46.30 44.23 17.33
C GLY A 17 -44.88 43.67 17.38
N THR A 18 -43.88 44.55 17.43
CA THR A 18 -42.50 44.18 17.68
C THR A 18 -42.34 43.73 19.13
N PHE A 19 -42.72 42.50 19.43
CA PHE A 19 -42.28 41.83 20.65
C PHE A 19 -41.04 41.01 20.29
N GLY A 20 -39.88 41.46 20.81
CA GLY A 20 -38.59 40.86 20.54
C GLY A 20 -38.61 39.35 20.78
N ALA A 21 -38.28 38.58 19.76
CA ALA A 21 -37.97 37.17 19.91
C ALA A 21 -36.66 37.05 20.72
N VAL A 22 -36.78 36.90 22.03
CA VAL A 22 -35.68 36.39 22.85
C VAL A 22 -35.52 34.91 22.49
N SER A 23 -34.64 34.61 21.54
CA SER A 23 -34.23 33.25 21.25
C SER A 23 -33.52 32.69 22.48
N ALA A 24 -34.23 31.84 23.23
CA ALA A 24 -33.62 31.04 24.28
C ALA A 24 -32.72 30.00 23.61
N ASN A 25 -31.42 30.28 23.51
CA ASN A 25 -30.43 29.26 23.17
C ASN A 25 -30.32 28.30 24.35
N ALA A 26 -31.08 27.21 24.32
CA ALA A 26 -30.80 26.04 25.14
C ALA A 26 -29.50 25.42 24.63
N SER A 27 -28.37 25.81 25.23
CA SER A 27 -27.10 25.13 25.03
C SER A 27 -27.26 23.66 25.38
N ALA A 28 -27.25 22.79 24.37
CA ALA A 28 -27.23 21.35 24.55
C ALA A 28 -26.05 20.98 25.46
N PRO A 29 -26.20 20.01 26.39
CA PRO A 29 -25.09 19.59 27.23
C PRO A 29 -23.98 19.11 26.31
N ALA A 30 -22.80 19.73 26.40
CA ALA A 30 -21.62 19.28 25.67
C ALA A 30 -21.38 17.81 26.04
N ALA A 31 -21.46 16.91 25.05
CA ALA A 31 -21.20 15.50 25.25
C ALA A 31 -19.80 15.35 25.85
N ALA A 32 -19.73 14.71 27.03
CA ALA A 32 -18.45 14.45 27.69
C ALA A 32 -17.56 13.63 26.74
N PRO A 33 -16.26 13.96 26.62
CA PRO A 33 -15.36 13.22 25.74
C PRO A 33 -15.31 11.75 26.17
N ALA A 34 -15.49 10.84 25.21
CA ALA A 34 -15.44 9.42 25.46
C ALA A 34 -14.07 9.04 26.06
N ALA A 35 -14.07 8.41 27.23
CA ALA A 35 -12.85 7.95 27.88
C ALA A 35 -12.15 6.91 26.98
N VAL A 36 -10.85 7.12 26.74
CA VAL A 36 -10.04 6.17 25.97
C VAL A 36 -9.81 4.94 26.83
N VAL A 37 -10.49 3.83 26.51
CA VAL A 37 -10.22 2.53 27.11
C VAL A 37 -8.88 2.03 26.57
N ARG A 38 -7.89 1.85 27.46
CA ARG A 38 -6.62 1.17 27.17
C ARG A 38 -6.49 -0.01 28.11
N ALA A 39 -6.04 -1.15 27.58
CA ALA A 39 -5.70 -2.33 28.36
C ALA A 39 -4.44 -2.97 27.76
N ASP A 40 -3.53 -3.43 28.61
CA ASP A 40 -2.35 -4.17 28.18
C ASP A 40 -2.72 -5.65 27.99
N ALA A 41 -2.37 -6.20 26.83
CA ALA A 41 -2.56 -7.62 26.57
C ALA A 41 -1.54 -8.45 27.35
N GLY A 42 -1.99 -9.55 27.95
CA GLY A 42 -1.09 -10.52 28.59
C GLY A 42 -0.18 -11.22 27.57
N ASN A 43 1.02 -11.60 28.00
CA ASN A 43 2.07 -12.17 27.14
C ASN A 43 1.62 -13.39 26.31
N ASP A 44 0.72 -14.22 26.84
CA ASP A 44 0.19 -15.40 26.13
C ASP A 44 -0.65 -15.04 24.89
N ASN A 45 -1.04 -13.77 24.76
CA ASN A 45 -1.76 -13.23 23.60
C ASN A 45 -0.85 -12.44 22.64
N LEU A 46 0.47 -12.45 22.85
CA LEU A 46 1.43 -11.71 22.04
C LEU A 46 2.23 -12.65 21.14
N GLN A 47 2.52 -12.19 19.92
CA GLN A 47 3.49 -12.80 19.02
C GLN A 47 4.45 -11.72 18.52
N GLN A 48 5.68 -12.11 18.21
CA GLN A 48 6.68 -11.22 17.63
C GLN A 48 6.97 -11.60 16.18
N SER A 49 7.24 -10.60 15.36
CA SER A 49 7.67 -10.75 13.97
C SER A 49 9.03 -10.06 13.77
N THR A 50 9.78 -10.52 12.77
CA THR A 50 11.10 -9.98 12.42
C THR A 50 11.01 -9.27 11.07
N HIS A 51 11.64 -8.10 10.99
CA HIS A 51 11.56 -7.20 9.84
C HIS A 51 12.94 -6.64 9.50
N LEU A 52 13.11 -6.15 8.27
CA LEU A 52 14.25 -5.29 7.98
C LEU A 52 14.10 -3.96 8.72
N THR A 53 15.22 -3.39 9.16
CA THR A 53 15.24 -1.98 9.55
C THR A 53 15.08 -1.11 8.31
N ILE A 54 14.61 0.14 8.51
CA ILE A 54 14.55 1.11 7.40
C ILE A 54 15.93 1.35 6.76
N GLU A 55 16.99 1.35 7.56
CA GLU A 55 18.37 1.47 7.09
C GLU A 55 18.77 0.29 6.19
N ALA A 56 18.48 -0.94 6.61
CA ALA A 56 18.77 -2.14 5.82
C ALA A 56 17.97 -2.17 4.51
N ALA A 57 16.67 -1.85 4.56
CA ALA A 57 15.82 -1.76 3.37
C ALA A 57 16.33 -0.69 2.38
N THR A 58 16.71 0.48 2.89
CA THR A 58 17.26 1.58 2.07
C THR A 58 18.61 1.19 1.45
N LYS A 59 19.50 0.57 2.22
CA LYS A 59 20.78 0.05 1.74
C LYS A 59 20.59 -0.94 0.60
N ALA A 60 19.67 -1.89 0.76
CA ALA A 60 19.40 -2.90 -0.27
C ALA A 60 18.82 -2.28 -1.54
N ALA A 61 17.86 -1.35 -1.39
CA ALA A 61 17.26 -0.64 -2.53
C ALA A 61 18.31 0.18 -3.31
N GLN A 62 19.19 0.89 -2.59
CA GLN A 62 20.26 1.67 -3.21
C GLN A 62 21.26 0.76 -3.94
N ALA A 63 21.69 -0.33 -3.29
CA ALA A 63 22.61 -1.28 -3.93
C ALA A 63 22.04 -1.90 -5.22
N THR A 64 20.72 -2.15 -5.25
CA THR A 64 20.02 -2.58 -6.47
C THR A 64 20.05 -1.50 -7.55
N LEU A 65 19.74 -0.25 -7.21
CA LEU A 65 19.76 0.86 -8.16
C LEU A 65 21.17 1.08 -8.73
N ASP A 66 22.20 1.08 -7.86
CA ASP A 66 23.61 1.20 -8.26
C ASP A 66 24.05 0.06 -9.18
N ALA A 67 23.56 -1.16 -8.96
CA ALA A 67 23.86 -2.30 -9.82
C ALA A 67 23.24 -2.14 -11.22
N ALA A 68 22.02 -1.64 -11.30
CA ALA A 68 21.36 -1.34 -12.56
C ALA A 68 22.07 -0.20 -13.32
N GLU A 69 22.45 0.87 -12.62
CA GLU A 69 23.15 2.01 -13.21
C GLU A 69 24.53 1.65 -13.79
N LYS A 70 25.28 0.77 -13.12
CA LYS A 70 26.57 0.24 -13.63
C LYS A 70 26.42 -0.47 -14.98
N GLU A 71 25.22 -0.97 -15.28
CA GLU A 71 24.90 -1.63 -16.55
C GLU A 71 24.06 -0.75 -17.48
N ASN A 72 24.02 0.57 -17.22
CA ASN A 72 23.27 1.58 -17.97
C ASN A 72 21.76 1.31 -18.03
N GLN A 73 21.20 0.66 -17.02
CA GLN A 73 19.77 0.36 -16.93
C GLN A 73 19.04 1.41 -16.08
N ARG A 74 17.83 1.78 -16.51
CA ARG A 74 16.97 2.77 -15.83
C ARG A 74 15.77 2.05 -15.23
N VAL A 75 15.81 1.81 -13.93
CA VAL A 75 14.84 0.94 -13.23
C VAL A 75 14.16 1.66 -12.08
N SER A 76 12.99 1.16 -11.70
CA SER A 76 12.43 1.40 -10.36
C SER A 76 12.71 0.19 -9.47
N VAL A 77 12.88 0.46 -8.18
CA VAL A 77 13.16 -0.54 -7.14
C VAL A 77 12.14 -0.38 -6.01
N ALA A 78 11.67 -1.49 -5.47
CA ALA A 78 10.82 -1.51 -4.28
C ALA A 78 11.30 -2.56 -3.29
N VAL A 79 11.17 -2.26 -1.99
CA VAL A 79 11.34 -3.22 -0.89
C VAL A 79 10.02 -3.31 -0.14
N VAL A 80 9.46 -4.51 -0.10
CA VAL A 80 8.16 -4.79 0.54
C VAL A 80 8.38 -5.74 1.72
N ASP A 81 7.83 -5.41 2.88
CA ASP A 81 7.92 -6.24 4.09
C ASP A 81 7.09 -7.53 3.94
N ARG A 82 7.41 -8.55 4.74
CA ARG A 82 6.58 -9.76 4.83
C ARG A 82 5.13 -9.47 5.24
N ASN A 83 4.86 -8.39 5.96
CA ASN A 83 3.51 -7.94 6.29
C ASN A 83 2.74 -7.33 5.10
N GLY A 84 3.38 -7.16 3.94
CA GLY A 84 2.78 -6.65 2.70
C GLY A 84 2.92 -5.15 2.49
N ASN A 85 3.40 -4.39 3.48
CA ASN A 85 3.61 -2.94 3.34
C ASN A 85 4.92 -2.65 2.58
N THR A 86 4.86 -1.68 1.67
CA THR A 86 6.05 -1.11 1.05
C THR A 86 6.87 -0.33 2.09
N ILE A 87 8.16 -0.66 2.22
CA ILE A 87 9.11 0.02 3.11
C ILE A 87 9.85 1.13 2.36
N VAL A 88 10.36 0.81 1.16
CA VAL A 88 11.20 1.70 0.34
C VAL A 88 10.81 1.57 -1.11
N THR A 89 10.79 2.69 -1.82
CA THR A 89 10.64 2.78 -3.27
C THR A 89 11.59 3.83 -3.82
N LEU A 90 12.34 3.47 -4.86
CA LEU A 90 13.22 4.38 -5.60
C LEU A 90 12.83 4.31 -7.07
N ARG A 91 12.49 5.44 -7.66
CA ARG A 91 12.34 5.56 -9.12
C ARG A 91 13.65 6.12 -9.67
N GLY A 92 14.43 5.30 -10.36
CA GLY A 92 15.65 5.77 -11.02
C GLY A 92 15.34 6.79 -12.11
N ASP A 93 16.29 7.69 -12.36
CA ASP A 93 16.15 8.72 -13.38
C ASP A 93 15.95 8.08 -14.78
N GLY A 94 14.92 8.53 -15.49
CA GLY A 94 14.58 7.99 -16.81
C GLY A 94 13.92 6.60 -16.79
N ALA A 95 13.61 6.03 -15.62
CA ALA A 95 12.89 4.77 -15.53
C ALA A 95 11.45 4.92 -16.10
N GLY A 96 11.02 3.94 -16.91
CA GLY A 96 9.71 3.97 -17.55
C GLY A 96 8.54 4.10 -16.55
N PRO A 97 7.41 4.74 -16.91
CA PRO A 97 6.32 5.04 -15.99
C PRO A 97 5.73 3.79 -15.32
N GLN A 98 5.66 2.67 -16.06
CA GLN A 98 5.14 1.38 -15.59
C GLN A 98 6.01 0.69 -14.53
N SER A 99 7.28 1.08 -14.41
CA SER A 99 8.26 0.33 -13.61
C SER A 99 7.98 0.39 -12.11
N TYR A 100 7.47 1.49 -11.59
CA TYR A 100 7.33 1.69 -10.15
C TYR A 100 6.36 0.70 -9.50
N GLU A 101 5.11 0.66 -9.98
CA GLU A 101 4.13 -0.31 -9.46
C GLU A 101 4.52 -1.75 -9.79
N SER A 102 5.19 -1.98 -10.94
CA SER A 102 5.69 -3.30 -11.31
C SER A 102 6.72 -3.81 -10.30
N ALA A 103 7.67 -2.96 -9.91
CA ALA A 103 8.66 -3.28 -8.88
C ALA A 103 7.99 -3.61 -7.53
N GLU A 104 7.01 -2.82 -7.09
CA GLU A 104 6.25 -3.10 -5.86
C GLU A 104 5.53 -4.45 -5.92
N LYS A 105 4.80 -4.74 -7.00
CA LYS A 105 4.07 -6.01 -7.15
C LYS A 105 5.00 -7.21 -7.23
N LYS A 106 6.16 -7.08 -7.88
CA LYS A 106 7.18 -8.14 -7.92
C LYS A 106 7.78 -8.39 -6.54
N ALA A 107 8.11 -7.33 -5.79
CA ALA A 107 8.60 -7.43 -4.41
C ALA A 107 7.58 -8.13 -3.49
N TYR A 108 6.32 -7.68 -3.55
CA TYR A 108 5.20 -8.29 -2.84
C TYR A 108 5.02 -9.77 -3.20
N THR A 109 5.09 -10.11 -4.49
CA THR A 109 4.96 -11.49 -4.97
C THR A 109 6.12 -12.36 -4.48
N ALA A 110 7.35 -11.86 -4.55
CA ALA A 110 8.52 -12.60 -4.09
C ALA A 110 8.46 -12.93 -2.59
N VAL A 111 8.13 -11.93 -1.76
CA VAL A 111 8.04 -12.14 -0.30
C VAL A 111 6.86 -13.00 0.08
N SER A 112 5.73 -12.92 -0.64
CA SER A 112 4.51 -13.70 -0.36
C SER A 112 4.75 -15.21 -0.47
N TRP A 113 5.50 -15.66 -1.48
CA TRP A 113 5.81 -17.08 -1.70
C TRP A 113 7.22 -17.50 -1.29
N ASN A 114 8.04 -16.58 -0.78
CA ASN A 114 9.45 -16.82 -0.45
C ASN A 114 10.23 -17.44 -1.63
N ALA A 115 10.06 -16.89 -2.82
CA ALA A 115 10.73 -17.39 -4.03
C ALA A 115 10.97 -16.26 -5.03
N PRO A 116 12.01 -16.38 -5.88
CA PRO A 116 12.19 -15.47 -7.00
C PRO A 116 10.97 -15.50 -7.94
N THR A 117 10.58 -14.34 -8.45
CA THR A 117 9.39 -14.22 -9.32
C THR A 117 9.54 -14.94 -10.65
N SER A 118 10.77 -15.11 -11.16
CA SER A 118 11.08 -15.96 -12.32
C SER A 118 10.64 -17.41 -12.10
N VAL A 119 10.95 -17.97 -10.93
CA VAL A 119 10.56 -19.31 -10.50
C VAL A 119 9.03 -19.39 -10.34
N LEU A 120 8.41 -18.35 -9.78
CA LEU A 120 6.97 -18.30 -9.59
C LEU A 120 6.21 -18.22 -10.92
N ALA A 121 6.72 -17.48 -11.91
CA ALA A 121 6.12 -17.40 -13.24
C ALA A 121 6.02 -18.80 -13.89
N GLY A 122 7.03 -19.66 -13.69
CA GLY A 122 6.99 -21.04 -14.17
C GLY A 122 5.84 -21.88 -13.59
N ARG A 123 5.34 -21.55 -12.39
CA ARG A 123 4.21 -22.25 -11.75
C ARG A 123 2.88 -22.02 -12.46
N LEU A 124 2.76 -20.94 -13.23
CA LEU A 124 1.54 -20.61 -13.97
C LEU A 124 1.19 -21.66 -15.04
N ALA A 125 2.16 -22.47 -15.49
CA ALA A 125 1.89 -23.58 -16.42
C ALA A 125 0.92 -24.62 -15.84
N GLN A 126 0.96 -24.84 -14.51
CA GLN A 126 0.11 -25.80 -13.81
C GLN A 126 -1.00 -25.13 -13.00
N ALA A 127 -0.80 -23.88 -12.57
CA ALA A 127 -1.75 -23.11 -11.78
C ALA A 127 -1.90 -21.69 -12.34
N PRO A 128 -2.57 -21.52 -13.50
CA PRO A 128 -2.62 -20.26 -14.24
C PRO A 128 -3.38 -19.14 -13.49
N ASN A 129 -4.24 -19.50 -12.54
CA ASN A 129 -5.03 -18.59 -11.73
C ASN A 129 -4.25 -17.97 -10.55
N LEU A 130 -3.00 -18.38 -10.28
CA LEU A 130 -2.18 -17.75 -9.25
C LEU A 130 -1.99 -16.25 -9.49
N LYS A 131 -1.88 -15.85 -10.76
CA LYS A 131 -1.74 -14.44 -11.17
C LYS A 131 -3.00 -13.60 -10.90
N ASP A 132 -4.15 -14.23 -10.62
CA ASP A 132 -5.40 -13.54 -10.34
C ASP A 132 -5.50 -13.13 -8.86
N ILE A 133 -4.53 -13.52 -8.02
CA ILE A 133 -4.43 -13.09 -6.62
C ILE A 133 -4.10 -11.58 -6.59
N PRO A 134 -4.88 -10.76 -5.86
CA PRO A 134 -4.67 -9.32 -5.79
C PRO A 134 -3.27 -8.93 -5.32
N GLY A 135 -2.74 -7.86 -5.91
CA GLY A 135 -1.41 -7.32 -5.58
C GLY A 135 -0.23 -8.06 -6.21
N THR A 136 -0.46 -9.18 -6.90
CA THR A 136 0.63 -10.00 -7.46
C THR A 136 1.05 -9.59 -8.86
N LEU A 137 2.30 -9.92 -9.20
CA LEU A 137 2.86 -9.85 -10.54
C LEU A 137 3.87 -11.00 -10.72
N PHE A 138 3.44 -12.04 -11.42
CA PHE A 138 4.24 -13.23 -11.73
C PHE A 138 5.12 -13.00 -12.97
N LEU A 139 6.13 -12.13 -12.81
CA LEU A 139 7.09 -11.77 -13.84
C LEU A 139 8.45 -11.57 -13.18
N ALA A 140 9.52 -12.11 -13.78
CA ALA A 140 10.89 -12.00 -13.25
C ALA A 140 11.27 -10.56 -12.88
N GLY A 141 11.94 -10.40 -11.74
CA GLY A 141 12.39 -9.11 -11.20
C GLY A 141 12.26 -8.95 -9.68
N GLY A 142 11.66 -9.92 -8.98
CA GLY A 142 11.52 -9.96 -7.53
C GLY A 142 12.36 -11.07 -6.90
N ALA A 143 13.06 -10.75 -5.80
CA ALA A 143 13.86 -11.69 -5.01
C ALA A 143 13.51 -11.59 -3.50
N PRO A 144 13.32 -12.72 -2.80
CA PRO A 144 13.02 -12.71 -1.37
C PRO A 144 14.27 -12.46 -0.52
N VAL A 145 14.08 -11.82 0.63
CA VAL A 145 15.05 -11.69 1.72
C VAL A 145 14.55 -12.51 2.91
N THR A 146 15.41 -13.34 3.47
CA THR A 146 15.06 -14.22 4.59
C THR A 146 15.87 -13.94 5.84
N ALA A 147 15.27 -14.16 7.01
CA ALA A 147 15.98 -14.30 8.29
C ALA A 147 15.62 -15.65 8.92
N LYS A 148 16.64 -16.42 9.32
CA LYS A 148 16.46 -17.75 9.96
C LYS A 148 15.55 -18.69 9.14
N GLY A 149 15.62 -18.63 7.81
CA GLY A 149 14.84 -19.47 6.90
C GLY A 149 13.41 -18.98 6.61
N ALA A 150 12.94 -17.91 7.25
CA ALA A 150 11.62 -17.31 6.99
C ALA A 150 11.75 -16.04 6.13
N PRO A 151 10.83 -15.79 5.18
CA PRO A 151 10.80 -14.55 4.41
C PRO A 151 10.47 -13.36 5.33
N ILE A 152 11.26 -12.29 5.24
CA ILE A 152 11.03 -11.05 6.00
C ILE A 152 10.81 -9.83 5.10
N ALA A 153 11.28 -9.88 3.85
CA ALA A 153 11.05 -8.84 2.85
C ALA A 153 11.20 -9.41 1.43
N GLY A 154 10.80 -8.63 0.44
CA GLY A 154 11.05 -8.87 -0.97
C GLY A 154 11.61 -7.61 -1.61
N ILE A 155 12.58 -7.77 -2.50
CA ILE A 155 13.12 -6.70 -3.32
C ILE A 155 12.61 -6.92 -4.74
N GLY A 156 12.00 -5.91 -5.35
CA GLY A 156 11.47 -5.96 -6.69
C GLY A 156 12.06 -4.87 -7.56
N VAL A 157 12.29 -5.20 -8.82
CA VAL A 157 12.88 -4.32 -9.83
C VAL A 157 12.07 -4.39 -11.11
N ALA A 158 11.93 -3.26 -11.78
CA ALA A 158 11.37 -3.21 -13.11
C ALA A 158 12.00 -2.08 -13.94
N GLY A 159 12.14 -2.30 -15.24
CA GLY A 159 12.52 -1.27 -16.20
C GLY A 159 13.69 -1.67 -17.10
N ALA A 160 14.43 -2.72 -16.76
CA ALA A 160 15.45 -3.27 -17.64
C ALA A 160 14.82 -3.92 -18.88
N PRO A 161 15.59 -4.18 -19.96
CA PRO A 161 15.12 -4.84 -21.18
C PRO A 161 14.48 -6.21 -20.97
N SER A 162 14.76 -6.88 -19.84
CA SER A 162 14.14 -8.15 -19.47
C SER A 162 13.94 -8.25 -17.96
N GLY A 163 12.95 -9.06 -17.57
CA GLY A 163 12.71 -9.38 -16.16
C GLY A 163 13.85 -10.16 -15.50
N ASP A 164 14.65 -10.90 -16.28
CA ASP A 164 15.82 -11.59 -15.76
C ASP A 164 16.93 -10.61 -15.36
N LEU A 165 17.11 -9.51 -16.13
CA LEU A 165 18.00 -8.42 -15.74
C LEU A 165 17.47 -7.69 -14.50
N ASP A 166 16.15 -7.42 -14.44
CA ASP A 166 15.53 -6.89 -13.23
C ASP A 166 15.86 -7.78 -12.01
N GLU A 167 15.72 -9.11 -12.14
CA GLU A 167 15.89 -10.04 -11.02
C GLU A 167 17.36 -10.17 -10.60
N LYS A 168 18.28 -10.10 -11.57
CA LYS A 168 19.72 -9.98 -11.30
C LYS A 168 20.02 -8.75 -10.41
N PHE A 169 19.44 -7.60 -10.68
CA PHE A 169 19.63 -6.40 -9.85
C PHE A 169 18.94 -6.52 -8.48
N ALA A 170 17.77 -7.15 -8.43
CA ALA A 170 17.11 -7.48 -7.15
C ALA A 170 18.03 -8.35 -6.28
N GLN A 171 18.64 -9.39 -6.86
CA GLN A 171 19.60 -10.27 -6.18
C GLN A 171 20.85 -9.52 -5.70
N ALA A 172 21.33 -8.51 -6.44
CA ALA A 172 22.42 -7.64 -5.97
C ALA A 172 22.04 -6.88 -4.68
N GLY A 173 20.80 -6.39 -4.59
CA GLY A 173 20.27 -5.78 -3.36
C GLY A 173 20.17 -6.77 -2.20
N VAL A 174 19.72 -8.00 -2.46
CA VAL A 174 19.72 -9.08 -1.46
C VAL A 174 21.14 -9.36 -0.97
N ALA A 175 22.10 -9.46 -1.89
CA ALA A 175 23.50 -9.73 -1.58
C ALA A 175 24.13 -8.62 -0.71
N ALA A 176 23.71 -7.36 -0.85
CA ALA A 176 24.20 -6.24 -0.03
C ALA A 176 23.78 -6.33 1.46
N LEU A 177 22.82 -7.19 1.79
CA LEU A 177 22.41 -7.52 3.17
C LEU A 177 23.22 -8.68 3.76
N GLY A 178 23.88 -9.48 2.91
CA GLY A 178 24.77 -10.55 3.34
C GLY A 178 26.04 -10.01 4.01
N LYS A 179 26.61 -10.82 4.91
CA LYS A 179 27.98 -10.68 5.38
C LYS A 179 28.88 -11.62 4.59
#